data_AF-A0A645J5X1-F1
#
_entry.id   AF-A0A645J5X1-F1
#
_cell.length_a   1.000
_cell.length_b   1.000
_cell.length_c   1.000
_cell.angle_alpha   90.00
_cell.angle_beta   90.00
_cell.angle_gamma   90.00
#
_symmetry.space_group_name_H-M   'P 1'
#
loop_
_entity.id
_entity.type
_entity.pdbx_description
1 polymer ?
#
loop_
_entity_poly.entity_id
_entity_poly.type
_entity_poly.pdbx_seq_one_letter_code
_entity_poly.pdbx_strand_id
1 'polypeptide(L)'
;MNIKLENLIPFDMLIENPTKVFDLVESGEQVILLRDNKPSYILTKIIVDAENEGGQQTSQKILTLHEAMEIVLKDQDGRRMHAAALADEIYNRGLYLKKDGTKAEYTQIRARCNHYQQFEVKPGNIICLK
;
A
#
# COMPACT_ATOMS: atom_id res chain seq x y z
N MET A 1 -8.86 -4.30 -18.20
CA MET A 1 -9.94 -4.06 -17.23
C MET A 1 -11.22 -4.58 -17.85
N ASN A 2 -11.79 -5.67 -17.33
CA ASN A 2 -13.02 -6.28 -17.86
C ASN A 2 -14.16 -5.84 -16.94
N ILE A 3 -14.86 -4.77 -17.31
CA ILE A 3 -15.95 -4.20 -16.50
C ILE A 3 -17.25 -4.81 -17.01
N LYS A 4 -17.96 -5.52 -16.14
CA LYS A 4 -19.30 -6.00 -16.50
C LYS A 4 -20.28 -4.84 -16.50
N LEU A 5 -21.17 -4.82 -17.48
CA LEU A 5 -22.16 -3.75 -17.66
C LEU A 5 -23.08 -3.60 -16.42
N GLU A 6 -23.32 -4.70 -15.71
CA GLU A 6 -24.14 -4.76 -14.48
C GLU A 6 -23.57 -3.95 -13.31
N ASN A 7 -22.29 -3.60 -13.35
CA ASN A 7 -21.61 -2.83 -12.30
C ASN A 7 -21.56 -1.33 -12.57
N LEU A 8 -22.14 -0.87 -13.67
CA LEU A 8 -22.25 0.55 -14.02
C LEU A 8 -23.55 1.10 -13.45
N ILE A 9 -23.43 1.87 -12.37
CA ILE A 9 -24.59 2.37 -11.62
C ILE A 9 -24.66 3.90 -11.72
N PRO A 10 -25.84 4.49 -12.01
CA PRO A 10 -26.02 5.94 -11.92
C PRO A 10 -25.73 6.43 -10.49
N PHE A 11 -25.03 7.56 -10.37
CA PHE A 11 -24.71 8.17 -9.08
C PHE A 11 -25.97 8.41 -8.22
N ASP A 12 -27.09 8.78 -8.86
CA ASP A 12 -28.35 9.04 -8.18
C ASP A 12 -28.90 7.79 -7.47
N MET A 13 -28.61 6.59 -7.98
CA MET A 13 -29.02 5.34 -7.36
C MET A 13 -28.35 5.11 -6.00
N LEU A 14 -27.14 5.63 -5.79
CA LEU A 14 -26.47 5.60 -4.49
C LEU A 14 -27.20 6.50 -3.47
N ILE A 15 -27.78 7.61 -3.92
CA ILE A 15 -28.55 8.52 -3.07
C ILE A 15 -29.94 7.93 -2.78
N GLU A 16 -30.61 7.42 -3.81
CA GLU A 16 -31.98 6.91 -3.71
C GLU A 16 -32.07 5.56 -2.99
N ASN A 17 -31.13 4.64 -3.28
CA ASN A 17 -31.17 3.25 -2.81
C ASN A 17 -29.77 2.75 -2.41
N PRO A 18 -29.15 3.33 -1.37
CA PRO A 18 -27.78 3.00 -0.97
C PRO A 18 -27.58 1.51 -0.68
N THR A 19 -28.54 0.86 -0.02
CA THR A 19 -28.47 -0.57 0.35
C THR A 19 -28.19 -1.45 -0.87
N LYS A 20 -28.95 -1.25 -1.96
CA LYS A 20 -28.80 -2.04 -3.18
C LYS A 20 -27.42 -1.84 -3.85
N VAL A 21 -26.88 -0.63 -3.78
CA VAL A 21 -25.55 -0.33 -4.30
C VAL A 21 -24.47 -1.02 -3.47
N PHE A 22 -24.62 -1.03 -2.15
CA PHE A 22 -23.69 -1.74 -1.28
C PHE A 22 -23.79 -3.25 -1.42
N ASP A 23 -24.98 -3.83 -1.58
CA ASP A 23 -25.16 -5.28 -1.84
C ASP A 23 -24.40 -5.72 -3.12
N LEU A 24 -24.40 -4.87 -4.16
CA LEU A 24 -23.64 -5.12 -5.38
C LEU A 24 -22.13 -5.10 -5.11
N VAL A 25 -21.64 -4.17 -4.29
CA VAL A 25 -20.24 -4.12 -3.86
C VAL A 25 -19.88 -5.33 -2.98
N GLU A 26 -20.81 -5.84 -2.17
CA GLU A 26 -20.61 -7.00 -1.32
C GLU A 26 -20.50 -8.33 -2.09
N SER A 27 -21.07 -8.40 -3.29
CA SER A 27 -20.94 -9.56 -4.19
C SER A 27 -19.51 -9.80 -4.71
N GLY A 28 -18.58 -8.91 -4.37
CA GLY A 28 -17.14 -9.05 -4.65
C GLY A 28 -16.70 -8.35 -5.92
N GLU A 29 -17.57 -7.57 -6.57
CA GLU A 29 -17.26 -6.87 -7.81
C GLU A 29 -17.10 -5.36 -7.60
N GLN A 30 -16.20 -4.76 -8.37
CA GLN A 30 -16.01 -3.30 -8.40
C GLN A 30 -17.23 -2.66 -9.06
N VAL A 31 -17.86 -1.71 -8.35
CA VAL A 31 -18.99 -0.92 -8.84
C VAL A 31 -18.49 0.43 -9.32
N ILE A 32 -18.91 0.86 -10.51
CA ILE A 32 -18.55 2.13 -11.10
C ILE A 32 -19.76 3.05 -11.08
N LEU A 33 -19.62 4.22 -10.46
CA LEU A 33 -20.66 5.23 -10.48
C LEU A 33 -20.53 6.13 -11.70
N LEU A 34 -21.64 6.30 -12.38
CA LEU A 34 -21.78 7.18 -13.53
C LEU A 34 -22.43 8.50 -13.13
N ARG A 35 -21.80 9.61 -13.52
CA ARG A 35 -22.41 10.95 -13.50
C ARG A 35 -22.47 11.44 -14.93
N ASP A 36 -23.65 11.90 -15.38
CA ASP A 36 -23.86 12.33 -16.77
C ASP A 36 -23.43 11.25 -17.81
N ASN A 37 -23.73 9.98 -17.51
CA ASN A 37 -23.31 8.79 -18.29
C ASN A 37 -21.79 8.61 -18.44
N LYS A 38 -20.99 9.25 -17.58
CA LYS A 38 -19.54 9.12 -17.55
C LYS A 38 -19.06 8.53 -16.21
N PRO A 39 -18.10 7.60 -16.22
CA PRO A 39 -17.53 7.06 -15.01
C PRO A 39 -16.88 8.18 -14.20
N SER A 40 -17.36 8.35 -12.97
CA SER A 40 -16.90 9.41 -12.06
C SER A 40 -16.30 8.86 -10.78
N TYR A 41 -16.78 7.70 -10.30
CA TYR A 41 -16.28 7.07 -9.08
C TYR A 41 -16.24 5.55 -9.20
N ILE A 42 -15.43 4.91 -8.36
CA ILE A 42 -15.38 3.46 -8.20
C ILE A 42 -15.61 3.15 -6.71
N LEU A 43 -16.53 2.24 -6.42
CA LEU A 43 -16.72 1.63 -5.11
C LEU A 43 -16.15 0.22 -5.12
N THR A 44 -15.40 -0.11 -4.08
CA THR A 44 -14.89 -1.44 -3.83
C THR A 44 -15.06 -1.76 -2.35
N LYS A 45 -15.38 -3.01 -2.03
CA LYS A 45 -15.32 -3.48 -0.65
C LYS A 45 -13.85 -3.56 -0.27
N ILE A 46 -13.47 -2.88 0.81
CA ILE A 46 -12.13 -3.02 1.37
C ILE A 46 -12.16 -4.31 2.20
N ILE A 47 -11.57 -5.36 1.64
CA ILE A 47 -11.34 -6.60 2.37
C ILE A 47 -10.02 -6.43 3.11
N VAL A 48 -10.09 -6.30 4.43
CA VAL A 48 -8.91 -6.23 5.29
C VAL A 48 -8.51 -7.65 5.67
N ASP A 49 -8.25 -8.49 4.67
CA ASP A 49 -7.69 -9.81 4.92
C ASP A 49 -6.19 -9.63 5.18
N ALA A 50 -5.81 -9.89 6.43
CA ALA A 50 -4.44 -10.24 6.76
C ALA A 50 -4.08 -11.46 5.90
N GLU A 51 -2.99 -11.37 5.14
CA GLU A 51 -2.53 -12.32 4.13
C GLU A 51 -3.19 -12.15 2.75
N ASN A 52 -2.44 -11.57 1.81
CA ASN A 52 -2.75 -11.72 0.39
C ASN A 52 -1.45 -11.74 -0.42
N GLU A 53 -1.09 -12.95 -0.86
CA GLU A 53 -0.36 -13.17 -2.09
C GLU A 53 -1.31 -12.91 -3.27
N GLY A 54 -0.81 -12.26 -4.32
CA GLY A 54 -1.31 -12.47 -5.68
C GLY A 54 -2.54 -11.68 -6.12
N GLY A 55 -2.41 -10.36 -6.25
CA GLY A 55 -3.37 -9.57 -7.03
C GLY A 55 -2.83 -8.18 -7.30
N GLN A 56 -2.46 -7.90 -8.55
CA GLN A 56 -2.04 -6.59 -9.03
C GLN A 56 -3.15 -5.55 -8.79
N GLN A 57 -3.13 -4.91 -7.62
CA GLN A 57 -3.73 -3.61 -7.40
C GLN A 57 -2.75 -2.76 -6.60
N THR A 58 -2.40 -1.64 -7.21
CA THR A 58 -1.63 -0.53 -6.65
C THR A 58 -2.42 0.17 -5.54
N SER A 59 -2.79 -0.55 -4.49
CA SER A 59 -2.89 0.06 -3.19
C SER A 59 -1.45 0.12 -2.68
N GLN A 60 -0.86 1.32 -2.67
CA GLN A 60 0.27 1.56 -1.78
C GLN A 60 -0.27 1.35 -0.37
N LYS A 61 -0.27 0.09 0.07
CA LYS A 61 -0.42 -0.28 1.47
C LYS A 61 0.61 0.59 2.17
N ILE A 62 0.18 1.48 3.07
CA ILE A 62 1.12 2.25 3.87
C ILE A 62 1.78 1.20 4.75
N LEU A 63 2.92 0.71 4.28
CA LEU A 63 3.65 -0.36 4.93
C LEU A 63 4.20 0.21 6.22
N THR A 64 4.33 -0.65 7.22
CA THR A 64 5.09 -0.27 8.40
C THR A 64 6.56 -0.07 8.02
N LEU A 65 7.29 0.74 8.79
CA LEU A 65 8.69 1.08 8.47
C LEU A 65 9.57 -0.16 8.22
N HIS A 66 9.36 -1.26 8.94
CA HIS A 66 10.17 -2.48 8.78
C HIS A 66 9.82 -3.25 7.50
N GLU A 67 8.55 -3.35 7.12
CA GLU A 67 8.13 -3.93 5.84
C GLU A 67 8.67 -3.10 4.67
N ALA A 68 8.61 -1.78 4.77
CA ALA A 68 9.19 -0.89 3.77
C ALA A 68 10.71 -1.09 3.63
N MET A 69 11.42 -1.27 4.75
CA MET A 69 12.85 -1.61 4.72
C MET A 69 13.12 -2.94 4.03
N GLU A 70 12.32 -3.95 4.30
CA GLU A 70 12.48 -5.28 3.71
C GLU A 70 12.34 -5.27 2.19
N ILE A 71 11.30 -4.59 1.68
CA ILE A 71 11.06 -4.48 0.22
C ILE A 71 12.24 -3.79 -0.46
N VAL A 72 12.67 -2.66 0.08
CA VAL A 72 13.76 -1.89 -0.54
C VAL A 72 15.09 -2.66 -0.50
N LEU A 73 15.35 -3.41 0.58
CA LEU A 73 16.53 -4.26 0.65
C LEU A 73 16.43 -5.48 -0.27
N LYS A 74 15.25 -6.06 -0.51
CA LYS A 74 15.07 -7.17 -1.47
C LYS A 74 15.33 -6.75 -2.91
N ASP A 75 14.97 -5.51 -3.27
CA ASP A 75 15.18 -4.95 -4.60
C ASP A 75 16.64 -4.58 -4.90
N GLN A 76 17.47 -4.37 -3.87
CA GLN A 76 18.86 -3.99 -4.05
C GLN A 76 19.79 -5.19 -4.26
N ASP A 77 20.65 -5.11 -5.27
CA ASP A 77 21.68 -6.10 -5.54
C ASP A 77 22.63 -6.26 -4.34
N GLY A 78 22.53 -7.41 -3.66
CA GLY A 78 23.31 -7.72 -2.47
C GLY A 78 22.63 -7.38 -1.13
N ARG A 79 21.33 -7.05 -1.14
CA ARG A 79 20.48 -6.92 0.05
C ARG A 79 21.03 -6.01 1.14
N ARG A 80 21.78 -4.99 0.74
CA ARG A 80 22.52 -4.10 1.65
C ARG A 80 22.39 -2.66 1.20
N MET A 81 22.17 -1.76 2.15
CA MET A 81 22.13 -0.33 1.86
C MET A 81 22.48 0.50 3.09
N HIS A 82 23.04 1.69 2.88
CA HIS A 82 23.29 2.64 3.96
C HIS A 82 21.98 3.12 4.59
N ALA A 83 21.92 3.25 5.92
CA ALA A 83 20.69 3.59 6.64
C ALA A 83 20.03 4.89 6.17
N ALA A 84 20.83 5.92 5.85
CA ALA A 84 20.32 7.17 5.30
C ALA A 84 19.73 6.99 3.89
N ALA A 85 20.44 6.25 3.02
CA ALA A 85 19.96 5.96 1.67
C ALA A 85 18.69 5.10 1.70
N LEU A 86 18.59 4.16 2.65
CA LEU A 86 17.40 3.36 2.87
C LEU A 86 16.19 4.24 3.26
N ALA A 87 16.39 5.22 4.15
CA ALA A 87 15.34 6.15 4.51
C ALA A 87 14.87 7.01 3.33
N ASP A 88 15.81 7.49 2.52
CA ASP A 88 15.52 8.28 1.32
C ASP A 88 14.78 7.45 0.26
N GLU A 89 15.20 6.21 0.03
CA GLU A 89 14.58 5.32 -0.95
C GLU A 89 13.15 4.92 -0.54
N ILE A 90 12.94 4.63 0.76
CA ILE A 90 11.60 4.37 1.31
C ILE A 90 10.68 5.57 1.10
N TYR A 91 11.19 6.78 1.32
CA TYR A 91 10.44 8.03 1.14
C TYR A 91 10.14 8.29 -0.34
N ASN A 92 11.13 8.15 -1.22
CA ASN A 92 11.00 8.36 -2.66
C ASN A 92 9.98 7.40 -3.30
N ARG A 93 9.93 6.15 -2.82
CA ARG A 93 8.95 5.16 -3.26
C ARG A 93 7.58 5.31 -2.61
N GLY A 94 7.43 6.21 -1.63
CA GLY A 94 6.19 6.41 -0.88
C GLY A 94 5.76 5.19 -0.06
N LEU A 95 6.70 4.31 0.30
CA LEU A 95 6.39 3.04 0.99
C LEU A 95 6.05 3.26 2.46
N TYR A 96 6.64 4.29 3.08
CA TYR A 96 6.36 4.70 4.45
C TYR A 96 6.55 6.20 4.63
N LEU A 97 5.60 6.81 5.33
CA LEU A 97 5.65 8.19 5.77
C LEU A 97 5.35 8.23 7.26
N LYS A 98 6.00 9.14 8.00
CA LYS A 98 5.59 9.44 9.37
C LYS A 98 4.18 10.03 9.38
N LYS A 99 3.56 10.07 10.56
CA LYS A 99 2.27 10.75 10.76
C LYS A 99 2.29 12.21 10.30
N ASP A 100 3.46 12.85 10.40
CA ASP A 100 3.66 14.25 9.98
C ASP A 100 4.00 14.38 8.48
N GLY A 101 3.98 13.29 7.70
CA GLY A 101 4.31 13.27 6.27
C GLY A 101 5.81 13.35 5.96
N THR A 102 6.67 13.36 6.98
CA THR A 102 8.13 13.44 6.82
C THR A 102 8.79 12.06 6.69
N LYS A 103 10.01 12.03 6.13
CA LYS A 103 10.80 10.81 5.98
C LYS A 103 11.21 10.22 7.33
N ALA A 104 11.48 8.91 7.35
CA ALA A 104 12.04 8.24 8.52
C ALA A 104 13.45 8.76 8.82
N GLU A 105 13.79 8.93 10.10
CA GLU A 105 15.18 9.26 10.46
C GLU A 105 16.05 8.00 10.43
N TYR A 106 17.35 8.17 10.12
CA TYR A 106 18.31 7.06 10.15
C TYR A 106 18.36 6.37 11.53
N THR A 107 18.17 7.13 12.62
CA THR A 107 18.11 6.62 13.99
C THR A 107 16.92 5.68 14.20
N GLN A 108 15.78 5.99 13.58
CA GLN A 108 14.58 5.16 13.66
C GLN A 108 14.77 3.86 12.90
N ILE A 109 15.39 3.92 11.71
CA ILE A 109 15.74 2.72 10.94
C ILE A 109 16.67 1.82 11.78
N ARG A 110 17.71 2.39 12.39
CA ARG A 110 18.63 1.65 13.26
C ARG A 110 17.95 1.03 14.48
N ALA A 111 17.04 1.77 15.11
CA ALA A 111 16.27 1.26 16.24
C ALA A 111 15.38 0.06 15.83
N ARG A 112 14.85 0.06 14.60
CA ARG A 112 14.10 -1.08 14.06
C ARG A 112 15.01 -2.29 13.81
N CYS A 113 16.22 -2.10 13.30
CA CYS A 113 17.16 -3.21 13.12
C CYS A 113 17.50 -3.94 14.43
N ASN A 114 17.54 -3.25 15.57
CA ASN A 114 17.75 -3.89 16.87
C ASN A 114 16.53 -4.70 17.36
N HIS A 115 15.33 -4.36 16.89
CA HIS A 115 14.09 -5.01 17.31
C HIS A 115 13.73 -6.21 16.42
N TYR A 116 14.14 -6.21 15.16
CA TYR A 116 13.83 -7.26 14.19
C TYR A 116 15.11 -8.02 13.80
N GLN A 117 15.17 -9.31 14.13
CA GLN A 117 16.34 -10.18 13.91
C GLN A 117 16.67 -10.46 12.43
N GLN A 118 15.78 -10.07 11.52
CA GLN A 118 15.94 -10.17 10.06
C GLN A 118 16.86 -9.11 9.46
N PHE A 119 17.20 -8.05 10.21
CA PHE A 119 18.14 -7.01 9.76
C PHE A 119 19.44 -7.08 10.54
N GLU A 120 20.56 -6.99 9.83
CA GLU A 120 21.90 -6.93 10.40
C GLU A 120 22.49 -5.54 10.14
N VAL A 121 23.07 -4.92 11.18
CA VAL A 121 23.76 -3.63 11.06
C VAL A 121 25.26 -3.87 11.00
N LYS A 122 25.87 -3.57 9.85
CA LYS A 122 27.33 -3.65 9.64
C LYS A 122 28.01 -2.32 9.98
N PRO A 123 29.31 -2.35 10.34
CA PRO A 123 30.08 -1.13 10.57
C PRO A 123 30.02 -0.21 9.34
N GLY A 124 29.83 1.09 9.58
CA GLY A 124 29.58 2.08 8.52
C GLY A 124 28.09 2.36 8.25
N ASN A 125 27.19 2.06 9.20
CA ASN A 125 25.74 2.30 9.08
C ASN A 125 25.10 1.61 7.87
N ILE A 126 25.62 0.44 7.51
CA ILE A 126 25.06 -0.38 6.43
C ILE A 126 24.07 -1.36 7.04
N ILE A 127 22.87 -1.40 6.51
CA ILE A 127 21.81 -2.32 6.90
C ILE A 127 21.76 -3.42 5.84
N CYS A 128 21.83 -4.65 6.30
CA CYS A 128 21.72 -5.85 5.48
C CYS A 128 20.46 -6.61 5.87
N LEU A 129 19.73 -7.12 4.88
CA LEU A 129 18.69 -8.13 5.10
C LEU A 129 19.37 -9.51 5.16
N LYS A 130 19.08 -10.27 6.22
CA LYS A 130 19.64 -11.61 6.44
C LYS A 130 18.94 -12.66 5.57
#